data_AF-A0A261CJI9-F1
#
_entry.id   AF-A0A261CJI9-F1
#
_cell.length_a   1.000
_cell.length_b   1.000
_cell.length_c   1.000
_cell.angle_alpha   90.00
_cell.angle_beta   90.00
_cell.angle_gamma   90.00
#
_symmetry.space_group_name_H-M   'P 1'
#
loop_
_entity.id
_entity.type
_entity.pdbx_description
1 polymer ?
#
loop_
_entity_poly.entity_id
_entity_poly.type
_entity_poly.pdbx_seq_one_letter_code
_entity_poly.pdbx_strand_id
1 'polypeptide(L)'
;MAYFMTEATKENCQDECKFSPNKEATEEDLRRIGVECTKVNFDDANEQWIRIPVRRGDFVFLPAGIYHRFTTDRSEDVVALRLFRNNPKWTAFNRSADGDKQPIREQYLNDISP
;
A
#
# COMPACT_ATOMS: atom_id res chain seq x y z
N MET A 1 -5.50 -10.13 -18.28
CA MET A 1 -5.36 -10.91 -19.53
C MET A 1 -3.98 -11.55 -19.51
N ALA A 2 -3.86 -12.83 -19.87
CA ALA A 2 -2.56 -13.48 -20.04
C ALA A 2 -1.94 -13.02 -21.36
N TYR A 3 -0.64 -12.74 -21.35
CA TYR A 3 0.12 -12.36 -22.55
C TYR A 3 1.30 -13.32 -22.74
N PHE A 4 1.60 -13.63 -24.00
CA PHE A 4 2.79 -14.37 -24.40
C PHE A 4 4.00 -13.43 -24.37
N MET A 5 5.06 -13.84 -23.67
CA MET A 5 6.36 -13.15 -23.64
C MET A 5 7.14 -13.58 -24.89
N THR A 6 7.53 -12.63 -25.74
CA THR A 6 8.54 -12.87 -26.78
C THR A 6 9.93 -12.63 -26.20
N GLU A 7 10.95 -13.23 -26.81
CA GLU A 7 12.34 -13.20 -26.35
C GLU A 7 12.91 -11.78 -26.38
N ALA A 8 12.74 -11.03 -25.29
CA ALA A 8 13.42 -9.76 -25.06
C ALA A 8 14.71 -10.00 -24.26
N THR A 9 15.78 -9.41 -24.75
CA THR A 9 17.14 -9.44 -24.22
C THR A 9 17.20 -9.05 -22.74
N LYS A 10 17.72 -9.99 -21.93
CA LYS A 10 18.01 -9.86 -20.49
C LYS A 10 18.93 -8.67 -20.19
N GLU A 11 18.40 -7.50 -19.86
CA GLU A 11 19.22 -6.47 -19.21
C GLU A 11 18.67 -5.92 -17.88
N ASN A 12 17.37 -6.00 -17.58
CA ASN A 12 16.90 -5.71 -16.22
C ASN A 12 15.44 -6.16 -15.97
N CYS A 13 15.23 -7.22 -15.20
CA CYS A 13 13.89 -7.75 -14.90
C CYS A 13 12.99 -6.75 -14.14
N GLN A 14 13.56 -5.67 -13.59
CA GLN A 14 12.83 -4.62 -12.89
C GLN A 14 12.13 -3.64 -13.83
N ASP A 15 12.63 -3.49 -15.06
CA ASP A 15 12.07 -2.54 -16.03
C ASP A 15 10.82 -3.10 -16.74
N GLU A 16 10.68 -4.42 -16.80
CA GLU A 16 9.48 -5.09 -17.36
C GLU A 16 8.21 -4.85 -16.53
N CYS A 17 8.35 -4.59 -15.23
CA CYS A 17 7.23 -4.40 -14.29
C CYS A 17 6.83 -2.94 -14.06
N LYS A 18 7.43 -2.00 -14.81
CA LYS A 18 7.10 -0.57 -14.71
C LYS A 18 5.88 -0.24 -15.57
N PHE A 19 4.73 -0.18 -14.93
CA PHE A 19 3.51 0.34 -15.55
C PHE A 19 3.39 1.84 -15.27
N SER A 20 3.34 2.65 -16.33
CA SER A 20 2.95 4.05 -16.24
C SER A 20 1.43 4.15 -16.33
N PRO A 21 0.71 4.57 -15.28
CA PRO A 21 -0.74 4.67 -15.34
C PRO A 21 -1.18 5.74 -16.35
N ASN A 22 -2.11 5.37 -17.23
CA ASN A 22 -2.60 6.25 -18.30
C ASN A 22 -3.60 7.30 -17.77
N LYS A 23 -4.33 6.97 -16.70
CA LYS A 23 -5.30 7.82 -16.00
C LYS A 23 -5.42 7.37 -14.54
N GLU A 24 -5.90 8.25 -13.67
CA GLU A 24 -6.30 7.86 -12.33
C GLU A 24 -7.55 6.96 -12.37
N ALA A 25 -7.60 5.97 -11.48
CA ALA A 25 -8.76 5.10 -11.36
C ALA A 25 -9.84 5.80 -10.55
N THR A 26 -11.04 5.91 -11.13
CA THR A 26 -12.23 6.42 -10.44
C THR A 26 -12.91 5.30 -9.64
N GLU A 27 -13.79 5.66 -8.69
CA GLU A 27 -14.60 4.64 -8.00
C GLU A 27 -15.48 3.83 -8.96
N GLU A 28 -15.92 4.44 -10.07
CA GLU A 28 -16.69 3.74 -11.10
C GLU A 28 -15.84 2.71 -11.84
N ASP A 29 -14.58 3.05 -12.15
CA ASP A 29 -13.62 2.09 -12.73
C ASP A 29 -13.44 0.87 -11.79
N LEU A 30 -13.33 1.12 -10.48
CA LEU A 30 -13.19 0.07 -9.46
C LEU A 30 -14.47 -0.78 -9.32
N ARG A 31 -15.64 -0.15 -9.31
CA ARG A 31 -16.93 -0.86 -9.29
C ARG A 31 -17.11 -1.75 -10.52
N ARG A 32 -16.71 -1.27 -11.71
CA ARG A 32 -16.82 -2.02 -12.97
C ARG A 32 -16.01 -3.32 -12.97
N ILE A 33 -14.87 -3.36 -12.27
CA ILE A 33 -14.03 -4.55 -12.12
C ILE A 33 -14.40 -5.40 -10.88
N GLY A 34 -15.46 -5.03 -10.16
CA GLY A 34 -15.95 -5.76 -8.99
C GLY A 34 -15.12 -5.57 -7.72
N VAL A 35 -14.35 -4.47 -7.61
CA VAL A 35 -13.64 -4.14 -6.38
C VAL A 35 -14.60 -3.45 -5.42
N GLU A 36 -14.77 -4.05 -4.25
CA GLU A 36 -15.46 -3.43 -3.12
C GLU A 36 -14.45 -2.61 -2.31
N CYS A 37 -14.74 -1.32 -2.11
CA CYS A 37 -13.89 -0.43 -1.34
C CYS A 37 -14.53 -0.12 0.01
N THR A 38 -13.89 -0.54 1.09
CA THR A 38 -14.29 -0.15 2.45
C THR A 38 -13.30 0.88 3.00
N LYS A 39 -13.79 2.09 3.31
CA LYS A 39 -13.00 3.10 4.02
C LYS A 39 -13.12 2.87 5.52
N VAL A 40 -11.98 2.67 6.17
CA VAL A 40 -11.89 2.62 7.63
C VAL A 40 -11.46 3.99 8.11
N ASN A 41 -12.31 4.64 8.92
CA ASN A 41 -11.96 5.88 9.60
C ASN A 41 -11.30 5.56 10.94
N PHE A 42 -10.16 6.19 11.20
CA PHE A 42 -9.41 6.05 12.43
C PHE A 42 -9.69 7.27 13.29
N ASP A 43 -10.56 7.17 14.29
CA ASP A 43 -10.73 8.23 15.29
C ASP A 43 -9.52 8.21 16.24
N ASP A 44 -8.64 9.19 16.08
CA ASP A 44 -7.31 9.29 16.68
C ASP A 44 -7.32 9.55 18.19
N ALA A 45 -8.49 9.82 18.79
CA ALA A 45 -8.59 10.27 20.17
C ALA A 45 -7.96 9.31 21.21
N ASN A 46 -7.73 8.04 20.85
CA ASN A 46 -7.19 7.04 21.77
C ASN A 46 -6.00 6.23 21.22
N GLU A 47 -5.43 6.56 20.05
CA GLU A 47 -4.29 5.84 19.44
C GLU A 47 -4.39 4.29 19.51
N GLN A 48 -5.59 3.74 19.28
CA GLN A 48 -5.85 2.31 19.49
C GLN A 48 -5.35 1.46 18.32
N TRP A 49 -4.87 0.25 18.64
CA TRP A 49 -4.51 -0.73 17.61
C TRP A 49 -5.75 -1.34 16.97
N ILE A 50 -5.86 -1.21 15.65
CA ILE A 50 -6.87 -1.91 14.84
C ILE A 50 -6.20 -3.03 14.07
N ARG A 51 -6.78 -4.23 14.12
CA ARG A 51 -6.29 -5.40 13.39
C ARG A 51 -7.14 -5.63 12.15
N ILE A 52 -6.50 -5.55 10.98
CA ILE A 52 -7.14 -5.85 9.70
C ILE A 52 -6.68 -7.25 9.25
N PRO A 53 -7.56 -8.27 9.26
CA PRO A 53 -7.24 -9.56 8.67
C PRO A 53 -7.17 -9.40 7.14
N VAL A 54 -6.10 -9.91 6.52
CA VAL A 54 -5.89 -9.85 5.07
C VAL A 54 -5.81 -11.28 4.54
N ARG A 55 -6.63 -11.60 3.55
CA ARG A 55 -6.68 -12.91 2.88
C ARG A 55 -6.33 -12.77 1.41
N ARG A 56 -6.15 -13.92 0.75
CA ARG A 56 -5.92 -13.97 -0.70
C ARG A 56 -7.07 -13.30 -1.46
N GLY A 57 -6.74 -12.28 -2.26
CA GLY A 57 -7.69 -11.49 -3.03
C GLY A 57 -7.93 -10.10 -2.45
N ASP A 58 -7.57 -9.89 -1.19
CA ASP A 58 -7.68 -8.58 -0.56
C ASP A 58 -6.54 -7.66 -0.98
N PHE A 59 -6.87 -6.38 -1.17
CA PHE A 59 -5.91 -5.32 -1.40
C PHE A 59 -6.04 -4.28 -0.29
N VAL A 60 -4.95 -4.06 0.45
CA VAL A 60 -4.89 -3.05 1.50
C VAL A 60 -4.01 -1.90 1.07
N PHE A 61 -4.58 -0.69 1.11
CA PHE A 61 -3.85 0.55 0.93
C PHE A 61 -3.67 1.25 2.27
N LEU A 62 -2.42 1.56 2.61
CA LEU A 62 -2.07 2.32 3.82
C LEU A 62 -1.53 3.69 3.38
N PRO A 63 -2.12 4.81 3.85
CA PRO A 63 -1.66 6.15 3.48
C PRO A 63 -0.24 6.41 4.00
N ALA A 64 0.49 7.28 3.32
CA ALA A 64 1.82 7.68 3.76
C ALA A 64 1.73 8.38 5.13
N GLY A 65 2.66 8.09 6.05
CA GLY A 65 2.70 8.71 7.38
C GLY A 65 1.86 8.01 8.47
N ILE A 66 1.07 6.98 8.12
CA ILE A 66 0.36 6.16 9.12
C ILE A 66 1.30 5.18 9.82
N TYR A 67 1.17 5.07 11.15
CA TYR A 67 1.82 3.99 11.89
C TYR A 67 1.11 2.67 11.64
N HIS A 68 1.87 1.68 11.17
CA HIS A 68 1.37 0.34 10.91
C HIS A 68 2.48 -0.70 11.11
N ARG A 69 2.08 -1.95 11.32
CA ARG A 69 2.97 -3.10 11.31
C ARG A 69 2.29 -4.27 10.61
N PHE A 70 3.09 -5.10 9.96
CA PHE A 70 2.60 -6.33 9.35
C PHE A 70 3.11 -7.52 10.16
N THR A 71 2.26 -8.51 10.41
CA THR A 71 2.64 -9.74 11.10
C THR A 71 1.81 -10.87 10.51
N THR A 72 2.49 -11.95 10.11
CA THR A 72 1.82 -13.18 9.66
C THR A 72 1.20 -13.88 10.86
N ASP A 73 0.21 -14.75 10.62
CA ASP A 73 -0.21 -15.67 11.66
C ASP A 73 0.86 -16.77 11.87
N ARG A 74 0.61 -17.68 12.81
CA ARG A 74 1.57 -18.73 13.17
C ARG A 74 1.64 -19.87 12.13
N SER A 75 0.79 -19.86 11.11
CA SER A 75 0.57 -21.01 10.22
C SER A 75 0.82 -20.72 8.73
N GLU A 76 0.99 -19.46 8.32
CA GLU A 76 1.00 -19.12 6.89
C GLU A 76 2.31 -18.48 6.40
N ASP A 77 2.86 -19.09 5.35
CA ASP A 77 3.78 -18.44 4.41
C ASP A 77 2.97 -17.48 3.52
N VAL A 78 3.15 -16.17 3.74
CA VAL A 78 2.44 -15.15 2.96
C VAL A 78 3.25 -14.74 1.73
N VAL A 79 2.68 -14.94 0.55
CA VAL A 79 3.15 -14.34 -0.69
C VAL A 79 2.30 -13.11 -0.99
N ALA A 80 2.92 -11.93 -1.02
CA ALA A 80 2.23 -10.67 -1.28
C ALA A 80 2.92 -9.89 -2.41
N LEU A 81 2.11 -9.23 -3.24
CA LEU A 81 2.57 -8.26 -4.21
C LEU A 81 2.60 -6.87 -3.56
N ARG A 82 3.71 -6.15 -3.71
CA ARG A 82 3.86 -4.78 -3.22
C ARG A 82 3.86 -3.83 -4.41
N LEU A 83 2.96 -2.85 -4.39
CA LEU A 83 2.82 -1.83 -5.43
C LEU A 83 3.35 -0.50 -4.91
N PHE A 84 4.13 0.20 -5.74
CA PHE A 84 4.66 1.52 -5.43
C PHE A 84 4.37 2.48 -6.58
N ARG A 85 4.02 3.73 -6.25
CA ARG A 85 3.84 4.79 -7.26
C ARG A 85 5.17 5.22 -7.88
N ASN A 86 6.25 5.20 -7.08
CA ASN A 86 7.60 5.60 -7.46
C ASN A 86 8.58 4.47 -7.18
N ASN A 87 9.85 4.67 -7.54
CA ASN A 87 10.91 3.71 -7.24
C ASN A 87 10.92 3.36 -5.73
N PRO A 88 10.83 2.07 -5.35
CA PRO A 88 10.62 1.70 -3.97
C PRO A 88 11.79 2.14 -3.08
N LYS A 89 11.47 2.83 -2.00
CA LYS A 89 12.40 3.07 -0.89
C LYS A 89 11.97 2.19 0.28
N TRP A 90 12.83 1.26 0.68
CA TRP A 90 12.53 0.27 1.74
C TRP A 90 12.87 0.75 3.15
N THR A 91 13.16 2.04 3.32
CA THR A 91 13.53 2.60 4.61
C THR A 91 12.28 2.72 5.50
N ALA A 92 12.23 1.91 6.55
CA ALA A 92 11.20 2.01 7.57
C ALA A 92 11.64 3.00 8.66
N PHE A 93 10.76 3.93 9.03
CA PHE A 93 10.93 4.80 10.18
C PHE A 93 10.08 4.25 11.33
N ASN A 94 10.74 3.83 12.41
CA ASN A 94 10.05 3.33 13.59
C ASN A 94 9.31 4.47 14.30
N ARG A 95 8.30 4.10 15.10
CA ARG A 95 7.62 5.05 15.99
C ARG A 95 8.61 5.52 17.07
N SER A 96 9.22 6.67 16.82
CA SER A 96 10.22 7.31 17.66
C SER A 96 10.23 8.81 17.39
N ALA A 97 10.97 9.57 18.20
CA ALA A 97 11.13 11.01 18.03
C ALA A 97 11.63 11.41 16.62
N ASP A 98 12.38 10.54 15.93
CA ASP A 98 12.87 10.79 14.57
C ASP A 98 11.83 10.45 13.50
N GLY A 99 10.97 9.46 13.77
CA GLY A 99 9.82 9.10 12.93
C GLY A 99 8.72 10.16 13.01
N ASP A 100 8.47 10.70 14.21
CA ASP A 100 7.45 11.73 14.44
C ASP A 100 7.79 13.05 13.74
N LYS A 101 9.08 13.36 13.56
CA LYS A 101 9.57 14.56 12.85
C LYS A 101 9.58 14.42 11.32
N GLN A 102 9.17 13.27 10.77
CA GLN A 102 9.15 13.11 9.32
C GLN A 102 8.09 14.06 8.72
N PRO A 103 8.42 14.85 7.67
CA PRO A 103 7.45 15.76 7.05
C PRO A 103 6.18 15.04 6.56
N ILE A 104 6.31 13.78 6.15
CA ILE A 104 5.20 12.93 5.71
C ILE A 104 4.25 12.61 6.87
N ARG A 105 4.77 12.49 8.10
CA ARG A 105 3.95 12.27 9.30
C ARG A 105 3.15 13.52 9.64
N GLU A 106 3.78 14.69 9.58
CA GLU A 106 3.09 15.97 9.80
C GLU A 106 1.98 16.20 8.77
N GLN A 107 2.25 15.91 7.48
CA GLN A 107 1.22 15.95 6.42
C GLN A 107 0.05 15.02 6.73
N TYR A 108 0.34 13.76 7.11
CA TYR A 108 -0.70 12.81 7.48
C TYR A 108 -1.58 13.31 8.64
N LEU A 109 -0.96 13.88 9.68
CA LEU A 109 -1.70 14.43 10.83
C LEU A 109 -2.60 15.61 10.43
N ASN A 110 -2.13 16.47 9.52
CA ASN A 110 -2.95 17.57 8.99
C ASN A 110 -4.13 17.05 8.15
N ASP A 111 -3.92 15.99 7.36
CA ASP A 111 -4.96 15.42 6.48
C ASP A 111 -6.09 14.72 7.26
N ILE A 112 -5.80 14.21 8.45
CA ILE A 112 -6.79 13.56 9.33
C ILE A 112 -7.38 14.50 10.39
N SER A 113 -6.76 15.66 10.60
CA SER A 113 -7.28 16.67 11.52
C SER A 113 -8.62 17.20 10.97
N PRO A 114 -9.66 17.32 11.82
CA PRO A 114 -10.94 17.90 11.43
C PRO A 114 -10.83 19.40 11.07
#